data_AF-A0A364K9J2-F1
#
_entry.id   AF-A0A364K9J2-F1
#
_cell.length_a   1.000
_cell.length_b   1.000
_cell.length_c   1.000
_cell.angle_alpha   90.00
_cell.angle_beta   90.00
_cell.angle_gamma   90.00
#
_symmetry.space_group_name_H-M   'P 1'
#
loop_
_entity.id
_entity.type
_entity.pdbx_description
1 polymer ?
#
loop_
_entity_poly.entity_id
_entity_poly.type
_entity_poly.pdbx_seq_one_letter_code
_entity_poly.pdbx_strand_id
1 'polypeptide(L)'
;MFEFFSNYRFAFLIGAEVTFWILITSFFALRYLFRFEKASILAIPLILANELFIAFLGYIDYKITGQFSRFQIIVIIILIYSLTYGKKDFKRLDHFIKRKIAKWRGEPIPSELEEVKLYGWAHTKSELKQWCIHLLVYITVHIIFIFTFGLNTEVLHDLSSALEKGQLFKNESITSLSYVWSIIFVIDTIITLSYVISPKKKKA
;
A
#
# COMPACT_ATOMS: atom_id res chain seq x y z
N MET A 1 -26.17 -14.64 7.80
CA MET A 1 -25.68 -13.81 6.67
C MET A 1 -24.19 -13.47 6.83
N PHE A 2 -23.75 -12.89 7.96
CA PHE A 2 -22.34 -12.54 8.15
C PHE A 2 -21.37 -13.75 8.21
N GLU A 3 -21.81 -14.90 8.72
CA GLU A 3 -21.01 -16.13 8.72
C GLU A 3 -20.63 -16.63 7.31
N PHE A 4 -21.51 -16.42 6.32
CA PHE A 4 -21.22 -16.75 4.92
C PHE A 4 -20.04 -15.92 4.38
N PHE A 5 -20.03 -14.62 4.68
CA PHE A 5 -18.92 -13.74 4.31
C PHE A 5 -17.62 -14.14 5.01
N SER A 6 -17.68 -14.55 6.27
CA SER A 6 -16.48 -15.00 7.01
C SER A 6 -15.93 -16.32 6.47
N ASN A 7 -16.79 -17.29 6.17
CA ASN A 7 -16.37 -18.60 5.64
C ASN A 7 -15.67 -18.50 4.28
N TYR A 8 -16.11 -17.58 3.41
CA TYR A 8 -15.56 -17.36 2.09
C TYR A 8 -14.72 -16.08 1.97
N ARG A 9 -14.24 -15.53 3.09
CA ARG A 9 -13.56 -14.23 3.16
C ARG A 9 -12.40 -14.08 2.16
N PHE A 10 -11.59 -15.12 1.98
CA PHE A 10 -10.48 -15.13 1.01
C PHE A 10 -10.96 -15.17 -0.43
N ALA A 11 -12.04 -15.90 -0.73
CA ALA A 11 -12.61 -15.94 -2.08
C ALA A 11 -13.20 -14.57 -2.45
N PHE A 12 -13.88 -13.90 -1.51
CA PHE A 12 -14.36 -12.53 -1.71
C PHE A 12 -13.22 -11.53 -1.88
N LEU A 13 -12.12 -11.66 -1.13
CA LEU A 13 -10.94 -10.82 -1.30
C LEU A 13 -10.33 -10.98 -2.70
N ILE A 14 -10.14 -12.21 -3.16
CA ILE A 14 -9.62 -12.49 -4.50
C ILE A 14 -10.59 -11.97 -5.58
N GLY A 15 -11.90 -12.18 -5.40
CA GLY A 15 -12.92 -11.67 -6.31
C GLY A 15 -12.94 -10.14 -6.38
N ALA A 16 -12.78 -9.46 -5.25
CA ALA A 16 -12.67 -8.01 -5.19
C ALA A 16 -11.40 -7.51 -5.90
N GLU A 17 -10.28 -8.21 -5.74
CA GLU A 17 -9.03 -7.88 -6.43
C GLU A 17 -9.17 -8.05 -7.96
N VAL A 18 -9.73 -9.16 -8.42
CA VAL A 18 -10.01 -9.38 -9.84
C VAL A 18 -10.94 -8.30 -10.40
N THR A 19 -11.98 -7.95 -9.65
CA THR A 19 -12.93 -6.88 -10.03
C THR A 19 -12.23 -5.53 -10.13
N PHE A 20 -11.34 -5.21 -9.19
CA PHE A 20 -10.52 -4.00 -9.21
C PHE A 20 -9.69 -3.90 -10.50
N TRP A 21 -8.97 -4.96 -10.87
CA TRP A 21 -8.16 -4.99 -12.10
C TRP A 21 -9.01 -4.83 -13.36
N ILE A 22 -10.20 -5.45 -13.40
CA ILE A 22 -11.15 -5.31 -14.51
C ILE A 22 -11.65 -3.87 -14.61
N LEU A 23 -12.06 -3.26 -13.49
CA LEU A 23 -12.57 -1.88 -13.46
C LEU A 23 -11.50 -0.86 -13.88
N ILE A 24 -10.26 -1.02 -13.40
CA ILE A 24 -9.13 -0.17 -13.80
C ILE A 24 -8.83 -0.32 -15.29
N THR A 25 -8.79 -1.55 -15.80
CA THR A 25 -8.51 -1.80 -17.20
C THR A 25 -9.61 -1.21 -18.08
N SER A 26 -10.87 -1.39 -17.68
CA SER A 26 -12.04 -0.82 -18.35
C SER A 26 -12.01 0.72 -18.34
N PHE A 27 -11.67 1.34 -17.21
CA PHE A 27 -11.50 2.78 -17.07
C PHE A 27 -10.55 3.33 -18.16
N PHE A 28 -9.36 2.74 -18.26
CA PHE A 28 -8.35 3.20 -19.21
C PHE A 28 -8.69 2.87 -20.66
N ALA A 29 -9.29 1.70 -20.91
CA ALA A 29 -9.77 1.33 -22.24
C ALA A 29 -10.83 2.33 -22.74
N LEU A 30 -11.85 2.61 -21.93
CA LEU A 30 -12.89 3.58 -22.26
C LEU A 30 -12.32 4.99 -22.46
N ARG A 31 -11.41 5.42 -21.57
CA ARG A 31 -10.84 6.76 -21.61
C ARG A 31 -9.97 6.99 -22.84
N TYR A 32 -9.10 6.05 -23.20
CA TYR A 32 -8.06 6.29 -24.20
C TYR A 32 -8.20 5.49 -25.51
N LEU A 33 -8.73 4.26 -25.46
CA LEU A 33 -8.99 3.50 -26.68
C LEU A 33 -10.26 4.01 -27.37
N PHE A 34 -11.35 4.18 -26.60
CA PHE A 34 -12.66 4.58 -27.11
C PHE A 34 -12.95 6.09 -27.01
N ARG A 35 -12.10 6.88 -26.33
CA ARG A 35 -12.26 8.34 -26.11
C ARG A 35 -13.58 8.72 -25.42
N PHE A 36 -14.17 7.81 -24.63
CA PHE A 36 -15.38 8.05 -23.86
C PHE A 36 -15.06 8.54 -22.45
N GLU A 37 -14.59 9.80 -22.36
CA GLU A 37 -14.16 10.42 -21.10
C GLU A 37 -15.28 10.38 -20.04
N LYS A 38 -16.52 10.67 -20.41
CA LYS A 38 -17.66 10.68 -19.48
C LYS A 38 -17.97 9.28 -18.93
N ALA A 39 -17.87 8.25 -19.77
CA ALA A 39 -18.13 6.87 -19.36
C ALA A 39 -17.02 6.34 -18.44
N SER A 40 -15.76 6.73 -18.66
CA SER A 40 -14.66 6.34 -17.77
C SER A 40 -14.86 6.84 -16.34
N ILE A 41 -15.48 8.02 -16.13
CA ILE A 41 -15.69 8.57 -14.79
C ILE A 41 -16.56 7.65 -13.92
N LEU A 42 -17.48 6.87 -14.51
CA LEU A 42 -18.33 5.91 -13.79
C LEU A 42 -17.54 4.77 -13.14
N ALA A 43 -16.36 4.42 -13.65
CA ALA A 43 -15.54 3.36 -13.05
C ALA A 43 -14.85 3.81 -11.75
N ILE A 44 -14.62 5.12 -11.55
CA ILE A 44 -13.99 5.65 -10.33
C ILE A 44 -14.80 5.34 -9.05
N PRO A 45 -16.09 5.68 -8.95
CA PRO A 45 -16.88 5.35 -7.75
C PRO A 45 -17.04 3.84 -7.57
N LEU A 46 -17.05 3.05 -8.65
CA LEU A 46 -17.09 1.58 -8.56
C LEU A 46 -15.80 1.01 -7.97
N ILE A 47 -14.64 1.52 -8.39
CA ILE A 47 -13.34 1.15 -7.81
C ILE A 47 -13.35 1.51 -6.31
N LEU A 48 -13.78 2.72 -5.95
CA LEU A 48 -13.85 3.13 -4.55
C LEU A 48 -14.83 2.27 -3.73
N ALA A 49 -15.98 1.91 -4.29
CA ALA A 49 -16.94 1.01 -3.65
C ALA A 49 -16.35 -0.39 -3.44
N ASN A 50 -15.56 -0.89 -4.38
CA ASN A 50 -14.84 -2.17 -4.24
C ASN A 50 -13.82 -2.13 -3.10
N GLU A 51 -13.05 -1.05 -2.97
CA GLU A 51 -12.13 -0.86 -1.84
C GLU A 51 -12.86 -0.82 -0.50
N LEU A 52 -13.99 -0.10 -0.43
CA LEU A 52 -14.84 -0.07 0.76
C LEU A 52 -15.44 -1.44 1.08
N PHE A 53 -15.72 -2.26 0.08
CA PHE A 53 -16.18 -3.64 0.27
C PHE A 53 -15.08 -4.51 0.93
N ILE A 54 -13.81 -4.36 0.52
CA ILE A 54 -12.69 -5.05 1.17
C ILE A 54 -12.58 -4.62 2.65
N ALA A 55 -12.71 -3.32 2.94
CA ALA A 55 -12.73 -2.83 4.32
C ALA A 55 -13.90 -3.42 5.12
N PHE A 56 -15.08 -3.51 4.51
CA PHE A 56 -16.26 -4.10 5.13
C PHE A 56 -16.06 -5.59 5.46
N LEU A 57 -15.43 -6.37 4.58
CA LEU A 57 -15.09 -7.77 4.87
C LEU A 57 -14.17 -7.89 6.09
N GLY A 58 -13.15 -7.03 6.20
CA GLY A 58 -12.28 -7.00 7.39
C GLY A 58 -13.03 -6.68 8.67
N TYR A 59 -13.99 -5.74 8.62
CA TYR A 59 -14.85 -5.41 9.76
C TYR A 59 -15.75 -6.57 10.18
N ILE A 60 -16.40 -7.25 9.23
CA ILE A 60 -17.25 -8.41 9.52
C ILE A 60 -16.44 -9.56 10.11
N ASP A 61 -15.24 -9.81 9.57
CA ASP A 61 -14.33 -10.82 10.10
C ASP A 61 -14.00 -10.56 11.58
N TYR A 62 -13.66 -9.32 11.93
CA TYR A 62 -13.39 -8.92 13.31
C TYR A 62 -14.61 -9.06 14.22
N LYS A 63 -15.79 -8.66 13.74
CA LYS A 63 -17.03 -8.74 14.54
C LYS A 63 -17.46 -10.16 14.87
N ILE A 64 -17.21 -11.12 13.98
CA ILE A 64 -17.55 -12.54 14.22
C ILE A 64 -16.48 -13.21 15.07
N THR A 65 -15.21 -13.06 14.70
CA THR A 65 -14.12 -13.79 15.36
C THR A 65 -13.77 -13.20 16.73
N GLY A 66 -14.06 -11.92 16.97
CA GLY A 66 -13.69 -11.19 18.17
C GLY A 66 -12.17 -11.03 18.34
N GLN A 67 -11.39 -11.47 17.35
CA GLN A 67 -9.93 -11.50 17.41
C GLN A 67 -9.36 -10.89 16.13
N PHE A 68 -8.17 -10.33 16.27
CA PHE A 68 -7.44 -9.82 15.13
C PHE A 68 -6.80 -10.97 14.35
N SER A 69 -7.34 -11.29 13.17
CA SER A 69 -6.94 -12.44 12.37
C SER A 69 -5.92 -12.07 11.28
N ARG A 70 -5.25 -13.07 10.70
CA ARG A 70 -4.37 -12.88 9.53
C ARG A 70 -5.08 -12.24 8.35
N PHE A 71 -6.38 -12.49 8.20
CA PHE A 71 -7.18 -11.88 7.14
C PHE A 71 -7.27 -10.35 7.31
N GLN A 72 -7.48 -9.88 8.55
CA GLN A 72 -7.55 -8.45 8.85
C GLN A 72 -6.21 -7.75 8.62
N ILE A 73 -5.09 -8.42 8.87
CA ILE A 73 -3.75 -7.92 8.51
C ILE A 73 -3.68 -7.61 7.02
N ILE A 74 -4.07 -8.58 6.17
CA ILE A 74 -4.01 -8.43 4.71
C ILE A 74 -4.91 -7.28 4.26
N VAL A 75 -6.13 -7.21 4.78
CA VAL A 75 -7.07 -6.12 4.49
C VAL A 75 -6.46 -4.76 4.86
N ILE A 76 -5.85 -4.63 6.02
CA ILE A 76 -5.24 -3.36 6.46
C ILE A 76 -4.06 -2.97 5.59
N ILE A 77 -3.21 -3.91 5.18
CA ILE A 77 -2.11 -3.63 4.24
C ILE A 77 -2.65 -3.09 2.92
N ILE A 78 -3.69 -3.73 2.36
CA ILE A 78 -4.35 -3.28 1.12
C ILE A 78 -4.91 -1.87 1.29
N LEU A 79 -5.63 -1.60 2.38
CA LEU A 79 -6.23 -0.29 2.63
C LEU A 79 -5.19 0.82 2.83
N ILE A 80 -4.13 0.55 3.61
CA ILE A 80 -3.03 1.50 3.81
C ILE A 80 -2.39 1.82 2.47
N TYR A 81 -2.09 0.80 1.65
CA TYR A 81 -1.52 1.00 0.33
C TYR A 81 -2.45 1.82 -0.58
N SER A 82 -3.72 1.48 -0.63
CA SER A 82 -4.76 2.16 -1.41
C SER A 82 -4.87 3.65 -1.03
N LEU A 83 -4.85 3.97 0.26
CA LEU A 83 -4.93 5.35 0.76
C LEU A 83 -3.65 6.17 0.54
N THR A 84 -2.48 5.55 0.72
CA THR A 84 -1.19 6.24 0.66
C THR A 84 -0.66 6.39 -0.76
N TYR A 85 -0.68 5.31 -1.54
CA TYR A 85 -0.13 5.25 -2.89
C TYR A 85 -1.18 5.29 -3.98
N GLY A 86 -2.44 4.91 -3.71
CA GLY A 86 -3.48 4.77 -4.74
C GLY A 86 -3.65 6.00 -5.63
N LYS A 87 -3.70 7.23 -5.06
CA LYS A 87 -3.81 8.46 -5.87
C LYS A 87 -2.58 8.70 -6.77
N LYS A 88 -1.38 8.48 -6.22
CA LYS A 88 -0.11 8.71 -6.93
C LYS A 88 0.07 7.67 -8.04
N ASP A 89 -0.21 6.41 -7.75
CA ASP A 89 -0.08 5.30 -8.68
C ASP A 89 -1.13 5.38 -9.79
N PHE A 90 -2.37 5.74 -9.46
CA PHE A 90 -3.40 5.97 -10.48
C PHE A 90 -2.98 7.08 -11.45
N LYS A 91 -2.46 8.21 -10.95
CA LYS A 91 -1.94 9.30 -11.80
C LYS A 91 -0.74 8.85 -12.64
N ARG A 92 0.17 8.08 -12.06
CA ARG A 92 1.35 7.55 -12.76
C ARG A 92 0.94 6.58 -13.89
N LEU A 93 -0.04 5.73 -13.63
CA LEU A 93 -0.59 4.78 -14.58
C LEU A 93 -1.34 5.50 -15.71
N ASP A 94 -2.15 6.51 -15.38
CA ASP A 94 -2.83 7.39 -16.34
C ASP A 94 -1.82 8.06 -17.29
N HIS A 95 -0.76 8.66 -16.74
CA HIS A 95 0.34 9.23 -17.53
C HIS A 95 1.05 8.20 -18.41
N PHE A 96 1.31 6.99 -17.89
CA PHE A 96 1.96 5.92 -18.64
C PHE A 96 1.10 5.47 -19.83
N ILE A 97 -0.19 5.24 -19.62
CA ILE A 97 -1.11 4.78 -20.66
C ILE A 97 -1.30 5.88 -21.71
N LYS A 98 -1.47 7.15 -21.29
CA LYS A 98 -1.53 8.30 -22.19
C LYS A 98 -0.30 8.39 -23.10
N ARG A 99 0.91 8.26 -22.53
CA ARG A 99 2.16 8.23 -23.32
C ARG A 99 2.21 7.06 -24.30
N LYS A 100 1.80 5.87 -23.88
CA LYS A 100 1.83 4.66 -24.72
C LYS A 100 0.86 4.77 -25.90
N ILE A 101 -0.34 5.29 -25.66
CA ILE A 101 -1.37 5.45 -26.70
C ILE A 101 -1.04 6.61 -27.64
N ALA A 102 -0.51 7.73 -27.14
CA ALA A 102 -0.04 8.83 -27.99
C ALA A 102 1.07 8.36 -28.95
N LYS A 103 2.05 7.60 -28.44
CA LYS A 103 3.10 6.97 -29.28
C LYS A 103 2.51 6.02 -30.32
N TRP A 104 1.55 5.18 -29.91
CA TRP A 104 0.91 4.24 -30.83
C TRP A 104 0.10 4.93 -31.94
N ARG A 105 -0.47 6.11 -31.65
CA ARG A 105 -1.24 6.92 -32.60
C ARG A 105 -0.43 7.96 -33.37
N GLY A 106 0.86 8.12 -33.05
CA GLY A 106 1.73 9.14 -33.67
C GLY A 106 1.41 10.58 -33.24
N GLU A 107 0.74 10.78 -32.11
CA GLU A 107 0.40 12.10 -31.56
C GLU A 107 1.57 12.67 -30.73
N PRO A 108 1.76 14.01 -30.69
CA PRO A 108 2.83 14.62 -29.91
C PRO A 108 2.62 14.35 -28.41
N ILE A 109 3.68 13.89 -27.74
CA ILE A 109 3.65 13.59 -26.30
C ILE A 109 3.64 14.93 -25.55
N PRO A 110 2.66 15.19 -24.67
CA PRO A 110 2.65 16.41 -23.87
C PRO A 110 3.91 16.52 -23.00
N SER A 111 4.58 17.67 -23.05
CA SER A 111 5.81 17.96 -22.28
C SER A 111 5.61 17.85 -20.76
N GLU A 112 4.37 18.05 -20.27
CA GLU A 112 3.98 17.84 -18.86
C GLU A 112 4.21 16.39 -18.38
N LEU A 113 4.27 15.42 -19.30
CA LEU A 113 4.48 14.01 -18.96
C LEU A 113 5.97 13.63 -18.86
N GLU A 114 6.88 14.59 -19.03
CA GLU A 114 8.31 14.41 -18.78
C GLU A 114 8.58 14.36 -17.28
N GLU A 115 9.02 13.20 -16.81
CA GLU A 115 9.40 13.00 -15.41
C GLU A 115 10.66 13.82 -15.11
N VAL A 116 10.53 14.81 -14.21
CA VAL A 116 11.68 15.55 -13.68
C VAL A 116 12.53 14.59 -12.87
N LYS A 117 13.58 14.06 -13.49
CA LYS A 117 14.54 13.18 -12.83
C LYS A 117 15.39 14.02 -11.87
N LEU A 118 15.19 13.82 -10.57
CA LEU A 118 16.04 14.40 -9.54
C LEU A 118 17.36 13.63 -9.48
N TYR A 119 18.47 14.35 -9.35
CA TYR A 119 19.82 13.79 -9.23
C TYR A 119 20.57 14.40 -8.05
N GLY A 120 21.60 13.69 -7.58
CA GLY A 120 22.45 14.12 -6.48
C GLY A 120 21.67 14.41 -5.21
N TRP A 121 22.02 15.50 -4.53
CA TRP A 121 21.48 15.84 -3.22
C TRP A 121 19.98 16.20 -3.23
N ALA A 122 19.47 16.72 -4.35
CA ALA A 122 18.04 16.97 -4.51
C ALA A 122 17.22 15.67 -4.45
N HIS A 123 17.73 14.57 -5.01
CA HIS A 123 17.11 13.26 -4.90
C HIS A 123 17.21 12.74 -3.47
N THR A 124 18.40 12.78 -2.86
CA THR A 124 18.59 12.29 -1.48
C THR A 124 17.68 13.01 -0.48
N LYS A 125 17.51 14.33 -0.59
CA LYS A 125 16.59 15.08 0.28
C LYS A 125 15.13 14.64 0.11
N SER A 126 14.73 14.29 -1.12
CA SER A 126 13.37 13.79 -1.38
C SER A 126 13.13 12.38 -0.83
N GLU A 127 14.14 11.51 -0.88
CA GLU A 127 14.09 10.17 -0.28
C GLU A 127 14.08 10.27 1.24
N LEU A 128 14.95 11.10 1.84
CA LEU A 128 14.98 11.30 3.29
C LEU A 128 13.65 11.85 3.83
N LYS A 129 13.00 12.77 3.10
CA LYS A 129 11.67 13.27 3.48
C LYS A 129 10.63 12.14 3.49
N GLN A 130 10.64 11.26 2.48
CA GLN A 130 9.73 10.12 2.40
C GLN A 130 10.00 9.13 3.55
N TRP A 131 11.27 8.84 3.81
CA TRP A 131 11.68 8.00 4.93
C TRP A 131 11.26 8.56 6.29
N CYS A 132 11.40 9.88 6.53
CA CYS A 132 10.93 10.50 7.77
C CYS A 132 9.41 10.34 7.98
N ILE A 133 8.62 10.42 6.90
CA ILE A 133 7.18 10.17 6.96
C ILE A 133 6.91 8.70 7.28
N HIS A 134 7.63 7.77 6.63
CA HIS A 134 7.51 6.34 6.90
C HIS A 134 7.86 6.00 8.34
N LEU A 135 8.95 6.57 8.88
CA LEU A 135 9.35 6.45 10.29
C LEU A 135 8.26 6.97 11.23
N LEU A 136 7.70 8.15 10.95
CA LEU A 136 6.65 8.74 11.78
C LEU A 136 5.42 7.81 11.82
N VAL A 137 4.95 7.36 10.65
CA VAL A 137 3.82 6.41 10.57
C VAL A 137 4.15 5.11 11.31
N TYR A 138 5.34 4.57 11.10
CA TYR A 138 5.79 3.35 11.77
C TYR A 138 5.72 3.49 13.29
N ILE A 139 6.28 4.57 13.86
CA ILE A 139 6.23 4.86 15.29
C ILE A 139 4.79 5.01 15.78
N THR A 140 3.97 5.82 15.09
CA THR A 140 2.57 6.05 15.49
C THR A 140 1.78 4.75 15.53
N VAL A 141 1.91 3.88 14.52
CA VAL A 141 1.19 2.61 14.51
C VAL A 141 1.69 1.67 15.61
N HIS A 142 3.00 1.57 15.84
CA HIS A 142 3.53 0.71 16.90
C HIS A 142 3.12 1.21 18.29
N ILE A 143 3.05 2.53 18.52
CA ILE A 143 2.47 3.10 19.74
C ILE A 143 1.02 2.66 19.90
N ILE A 144 0.20 2.77 18.84
CA ILE A 144 -1.19 2.29 18.88
C ILE A 144 -1.24 0.80 19.22
N PHE A 145 -0.39 -0.03 18.61
CA PHE A 145 -0.35 -1.47 18.89
C PHE A 145 0.01 -1.77 20.36
N ILE A 146 0.97 -1.05 20.92
CA ILE A 146 1.35 -1.18 22.33
C ILE A 146 0.15 -0.87 23.24
N PHE A 147 -0.57 0.23 22.98
CA PHE A 147 -1.72 0.63 23.80
C PHE A 147 -2.96 -0.27 23.63
N THR A 148 -3.20 -0.81 22.43
CA THR A 148 -4.39 -1.62 22.15
C THR A 148 -4.21 -3.11 22.42
N PHE A 149 -3.05 -3.68 22.11
CA PHE A 149 -2.79 -5.13 22.21
C PHE A 149 -1.83 -5.49 23.34
N GLY A 150 -1.08 -4.53 23.86
CA GLY A 150 -0.09 -4.74 24.91
C GLY A 150 1.20 -5.39 24.41
N LEU A 151 2.31 -5.01 25.04
CA LEU A 151 3.59 -5.69 24.85
C LEU A 151 3.63 -7.01 25.62
N ASN A 152 4.38 -7.97 25.09
CA ASN A 152 4.74 -9.15 25.84
C ASN A 152 5.71 -8.75 26.98
N THR A 153 5.50 -9.26 28.19
CA THR A 153 6.31 -8.93 29.37
C THR A 153 7.76 -9.38 29.21
N GLU A 154 8.01 -10.43 28.40
CA GLU A 154 9.37 -10.90 28.11
C GLU A 154 10.20 -9.85 27.36
N VAL A 155 9.59 -9.01 26.51
CA VAL A 155 10.27 -7.94 25.77
C VAL A 155 10.89 -6.91 26.71
N LEU A 156 10.24 -6.63 27.84
CA LEU A 156 10.70 -5.64 28.81
C LEU A 156 11.90 -6.14 29.63
N HIS A 157 12.03 -7.45 29.82
CA HIS A 157 13.10 -8.06 30.59
C HIS A 157 14.28 -8.48 29.72
N ASP A 158 14.01 -9.02 28.53
CA ASP A 158 15.03 -9.49 27.61
C ASP A 158 14.54 -9.42 26.16
N LEU A 159 14.88 -8.32 25.50
CA LEU A 159 14.57 -8.08 24.09
C LEU A 159 15.16 -9.16 23.17
N SER A 160 16.33 -9.72 23.50
CA SER A 160 16.98 -10.72 22.65
C SER A 160 16.19 -12.03 22.63
N SER A 161 15.76 -12.50 23.81
CA SER A 161 14.91 -13.69 23.93
C SER A 161 13.55 -13.52 23.27
N ALA A 162 12.94 -12.33 23.38
CA ALA A 162 11.66 -12.05 22.76
C ALA A 162 11.75 -12.01 21.22
N LEU A 163 12.89 -11.57 20.69
CA LEU A 163 13.17 -11.57 19.25
C LEU A 163 13.39 -12.99 18.72
N GLU A 164 14.13 -13.82 19.47
CA GLU A 164 14.34 -15.25 19.14
C GLU A 164 13.03 -16.04 19.16
N LYS A 165 12.16 -15.80 20.15
CA LYS A 165 10.86 -16.47 20.26
C LYS A 165 9.81 -15.94 19.30
N GLY A 166 10.05 -14.80 18.65
CA GLY A 166 9.10 -14.24 17.70
C GLY A 166 7.83 -13.66 18.34
N GLN A 167 7.86 -13.22 19.60
CA GLN A 167 6.66 -12.80 20.36
C GLN A 167 6.78 -11.39 20.96
N LEU A 168 6.65 -10.37 20.11
CA LEU A 168 6.75 -8.95 20.51
C LEU A 168 5.48 -8.44 21.22
N PHE A 169 4.30 -8.81 20.72
CA PHE A 169 3.01 -8.41 21.26
C PHE A 169 2.28 -9.63 21.83
N LYS A 170 1.34 -9.40 22.75
CA LYS A 170 0.49 -10.49 23.28
C LYS A 170 -0.36 -11.14 22.19
N ASN A 171 -0.63 -10.43 21.11
CA ASN A 171 -1.37 -10.93 19.95
C ASN A 171 -0.41 -11.42 18.86
N GLU A 172 -0.53 -12.68 18.45
CA GLU A 172 0.33 -13.30 17.43
C GLU A 172 0.17 -12.66 16.03
N SER A 173 -1.04 -12.27 15.65
CA SER A 173 -1.33 -11.62 14.37
C SER A 173 -0.64 -10.25 14.30
N ILE A 174 -0.75 -9.46 15.36
CA ILE A 174 -0.10 -8.14 15.45
C ILE A 174 1.42 -8.28 15.46
N THR A 175 1.94 -9.29 16.16
CA THR A 175 3.36 -9.63 16.14
C THR A 175 3.84 -9.96 14.73
N SER A 176 3.12 -10.83 14.02
CA SER A 176 3.44 -11.19 12.63
C SER A 176 3.43 -9.97 11.69
N LEU A 177 2.43 -9.10 11.82
CA LEU A 177 2.33 -7.85 11.05
C LEU A 177 3.49 -6.91 11.37
N SER A 178 3.80 -6.73 12.65
CA SER A 178 4.91 -5.88 13.09
C SER A 178 6.23 -6.38 12.51
N TYR A 179 6.51 -7.69 12.55
CA TYR A 179 7.73 -8.25 11.94
C TYR A 179 7.87 -7.95 10.45
N VAL A 180 6.81 -8.20 9.66
CA VAL A 180 6.84 -7.93 8.21
C VAL A 180 7.07 -6.45 7.96
N TRP A 181 6.40 -5.58 8.70
CA TRP A 181 6.57 -4.13 8.54
C TRP A 181 7.95 -3.66 9.00
N SER A 182 8.49 -4.19 10.10
CA SER A 182 9.86 -3.89 10.54
C SER A 182 10.89 -4.26 9.49
N ILE A 183 10.74 -5.40 8.80
CA ILE A 183 11.63 -5.79 7.68
C ILE A 183 11.55 -4.75 6.56
N ILE A 184 10.34 -4.36 6.15
CA ILE A 184 10.14 -3.33 5.10
C ILE A 184 10.79 -2.01 5.52
N PHE A 185 10.61 -1.59 6.77
CA PHE A 185 11.19 -0.37 7.31
C PHE A 185 12.73 -0.41 7.34
N VAL A 186 13.33 -1.54 7.71
CA VAL A 186 14.79 -1.73 7.68
C VAL A 186 15.31 -1.65 6.25
N ILE A 187 14.65 -2.31 5.29
CA ILE A 187 15.03 -2.24 3.87
C ILE A 187 14.98 -0.80 3.36
N ASP A 188 13.89 -0.08 3.64
CA ASP A 188 13.72 1.33 3.26
C ASP A 188 14.79 2.24 3.89
N THR A 189 15.16 1.96 5.15
CA THR A 189 16.24 2.66 5.85
C THR A 189 17.59 2.42 5.18
N ILE A 190 17.91 1.16 4.84
CA ILE A 190 19.16 0.82 4.15
C ILE A 190 19.23 1.51 2.78
N ILE A 191 18.15 1.50 2.01
CA ILE A 191 18.08 2.16 0.69
C ILE A 191 18.29 3.67 0.84
N THR A 192 17.58 4.30 1.78
CA THR A 192 17.67 5.75 2.01
C THR A 192 19.07 6.16 2.45
N LEU A 193 19.67 5.44 3.40
CA LEU A 193 21.04 5.67 3.87
C LEU A 193 22.07 5.45 2.76
N SER A 194 21.86 4.48 1.87
CA SER A 194 22.71 4.28 0.70
C SER A 194 22.77 5.53 -0.17
N TYR A 195 21.68 6.30 -0.31
CA TYR A 195 21.68 7.56 -1.07
C TYR A 195 22.29 8.75 -0.32
N VAL A 196 22.42 8.66 1.01
CA VAL A 196 23.17 9.62 1.83
C VAL A 196 24.67 9.41 1.65
N ILE A 197 25.12 8.16 1.68
CA ILE A 197 26.54 7.79 1.53
C ILE A 197 26.98 7.93 0.06
N SER A 198 26.13 7.52 -0.89
CA SER A 198 26.42 7.54 -2.33
C SER A 198 25.28 8.21 -3.12
N PRO A 199 25.31 9.55 -3.23
CA PRO A 199 24.28 10.29 -3.96
C PRO A 199 24.19 9.84 -5.42
N LYS A 200 22.96 9.69 -5.93
CA LYS A 200 22.69 9.22 -7.28
C LYS A 200 23.27 10.18 -8.32
N LYS A 201 24.33 9.74 -9.01
CA LYS A 201 24.99 10.53 -10.05
C LYS A 201 24.12 10.58 -11.31
N LYS A 202 24.12 11.74 -12.00
CA LYS A 202 23.52 11.85 -13.33
C LYS A 202 24.33 10.95 -14.27
N LYS A 203 23.67 10.03 -14.99
CA LYS A 203 24.33 9.35 -16.11
C LYS A 203 24.57 10.40 -17.19
N ALA A 204 25.84 10.64 -17.50
CA ALA A 204 26.28 11.48 -18.60
C ALA A 204 25.89 10.83 -19.94
#